data_AF-A0A2H3IX71-F1
#
_entry.id   AF-A0A2H3IX71-F1
#
_cell.length_a   1.000
_cell.length_b   1.000
_cell.length_c   1.000
_cell.angle_alpha   90.00
_cell.angle_beta   90.00
_cell.angle_gamma   90.00
#
_symmetry.space_group_name_H-M   'P 1'
#
loop_
_entity.id
_entity.type
_entity.pdbx_description
1 polymer ?
#
loop_
_entity_poly.entity_id
_entity_poly.type
_entity_poly.pdbx_seq_one_letter_code
_entity_poly.pdbx_strand_id
1 'polypeptide(L)'
;MHFLCLHGMGTNSRTWLSLLPCPDIGDFVSTNEEFLEYADQSSPESCIQALLALDSFIEEEGPFDAVMAFSQGAALASSLMIYRLRKDPERESTSPTFRSAVFFSGGPPEDPSDITSGSRRVMNYQANGEIIGIPTVHIWEKNPFMTVAMKFQVPEIRLRLQGRSS
;
A
#
# COMPACT_ATOMS: atom_id res chain seq x y z
N MET A 1 -4.49 14.51 14.66
CA MET A 1 -4.30 14.03 13.27
C MET A 1 -2.85 13.64 13.11
N HIS A 2 -2.56 12.42 13.54
CA HIS A 2 -1.27 11.77 13.40
C HIS A 2 -1.34 10.85 12.18
N PHE A 3 -0.47 11.07 11.19
CA PHE A 3 -0.49 10.31 9.94
C PHE A 3 0.67 9.32 9.88
N LEU A 4 0.37 8.09 9.50
CA LEU A 4 1.38 7.12 9.12
C LEU A 4 1.67 7.25 7.62
N CYS A 5 2.92 7.46 7.23
CA CYS A 5 3.34 7.57 5.84
C CYS A 5 4.16 6.34 5.44
N LEU A 6 3.67 5.55 4.47
CA LEU A 6 4.38 4.37 3.95
C LEU A 6 4.85 4.60 2.52
N HIS A 7 6.10 4.26 2.27
CA HIS A 7 6.76 4.51 0.99
C HIS A 7 6.53 3.36 -0.01
N GLY A 8 7.03 3.50 -1.23
CA GLY A 8 6.98 2.45 -2.25
C GLY A 8 8.28 1.65 -2.28
N MET A 9 8.31 0.58 -3.04
CA MET A 9 9.55 -0.15 -3.30
C MET A 9 10.57 0.80 -3.97
N GLY A 10 11.79 0.89 -3.45
CA GLY A 10 12.87 1.68 -4.07
C GLY A 10 12.71 3.21 -4.02
N THR A 11 11.94 3.75 -3.06
CA THR A 11 11.77 5.21 -2.89
C THR A 11 12.93 5.92 -2.17
N ASN A 12 13.96 5.18 -1.76
CA ASN A 12 15.23 5.73 -1.24
C ASN A 12 16.44 5.41 -2.14
N SER A 13 16.21 4.84 -3.32
CA SER A 13 17.22 4.64 -4.37
C SER A 13 16.74 5.34 -5.64
N ARG A 14 17.68 5.64 -6.54
CA ARG A 14 17.54 6.56 -7.69
C ARG A 14 16.56 6.13 -8.80
N THR A 15 15.50 5.39 -8.48
CA THR A 15 14.50 4.88 -9.43
C THR A 15 13.68 5.97 -10.14
N TRP A 16 13.76 7.23 -9.70
CA TRP A 16 13.10 8.35 -10.38
C TRP A 16 13.81 8.84 -11.66
N LEU A 17 14.99 8.31 -11.99
CA LEU A 17 15.77 8.78 -13.15
C LEU A 17 15.53 8.01 -14.45
N SER A 18 15.03 6.77 -14.40
CA SER A 18 14.78 6.00 -15.63
C SER A 18 13.43 6.33 -16.28
N LEU A 19 12.53 7.02 -15.57
CA LEU A 19 11.22 7.45 -16.07
C LEU A 19 11.13 8.97 -16.32
N LEU A 20 12.15 9.74 -15.95
CA LEU A 20 12.29 11.14 -16.36
C LEU A 20 13.24 11.21 -17.55
N PRO A 21 12.84 11.76 -18.71
CA PRO A 21 13.78 12.08 -19.78
C PRO A 21 14.60 13.31 -19.35
N CYS A 22 15.50 13.14 -18.39
CA CYS A 22 16.40 14.19 -17.88
C CYS A 22 17.85 13.72 -18.06
N PRO A 23 18.57 14.19 -19.09
CA PRO A 23 19.87 13.64 -19.48
C PRO A 23 21.04 13.87 -18.50
N ASP A 24 20.85 14.63 -17.42
CA ASP A 24 21.97 15.32 -16.74
C ASP A 24 22.33 14.77 -15.33
N ILE A 25 21.90 13.56 -14.96
CA ILE A 25 22.10 13.01 -13.60
C ILE A 25 22.99 11.74 -13.60
N GLY A 26 23.52 11.36 -14.78
CA GLY A 26 24.30 10.13 -15.00
C GLY A 26 25.54 9.96 -14.10
N ASP A 27 26.15 11.04 -13.63
CA ASP A 27 27.44 10.98 -12.92
C ASP A 27 27.38 10.75 -11.40
N PHE A 28 26.19 10.59 -10.82
CA PHE A 28 26.05 10.43 -9.36
C PHE A 28 25.44 9.08 -8.92
N VAL A 29 25.14 8.15 -9.84
CA VAL A 29 24.53 6.85 -9.48
C VAL A 29 25.63 5.83 -9.32
N SER A 30 25.95 5.40 -8.10
CA SER A 30 26.75 4.19 -7.92
C SER A 30 25.86 2.97 -8.17
N THR A 31 26.33 1.99 -8.94
CA THR A 31 25.56 0.80 -9.35
C THR A 31 25.35 -0.22 -8.22
N ASN A 32 25.47 0.19 -6.95
CA ASN A 32 25.63 -0.73 -5.82
C ASN A 32 24.82 -0.34 -4.57
N GLU A 33 23.74 0.44 -4.72
CA GLU A 33 22.90 0.85 -3.59
C GLU A 33 21.75 -0.14 -3.36
N GLU A 34 21.70 -0.70 -2.14
CA GLU A 34 20.60 -1.53 -1.63
C GLU A 34 19.30 -0.70 -1.58
N PHE A 35 18.23 -1.24 -2.18
CA PHE A 35 16.91 -0.63 -2.23
C PHE A 35 16.21 -0.84 -0.87
N LEU A 36 15.60 0.20 -0.26
CA LEU A 36 14.67 -0.03 0.85
C LEU A 36 13.36 -0.57 0.29
N GLU A 37 13.12 -1.83 0.60
CA GLU A 37 11.90 -2.55 0.31
C GLU A 37 11.34 -3.03 1.64
N TYR A 38 10.02 -2.93 1.84
CA TYR A 38 9.42 -3.48 3.05
C TYR A 38 9.49 -5.00 3.04
N ALA A 39 9.32 -5.59 1.86
CA ALA A 39 9.38 -7.02 1.63
C ALA A 39 9.92 -7.31 0.24
N ASP A 40 10.68 -8.39 0.13
CA ASP A 40 10.91 -9.06 -1.14
C ASP A 40 9.58 -9.67 -1.60
N GLN A 41 9.01 -9.13 -2.68
CA GLN A 41 7.73 -9.60 -3.22
C GLN A 41 7.81 -11.02 -3.77
N SER A 42 9.01 -11.58 -3.97
CA SER A 42 9.21 -12.97 -4.36
C SER A 42 9.24 -13.93 -3.17
N SER A 43 9.42 -13.42 -1.94
CA SER A 43 9.42 -14.21 -0.70
C SER A 43 8.14 -13.96 0.12
N PRO A 44 7.26 -14.98 0.25
CA PRO A 44 6.12 -14.93 1.15
C PRO A 44 6.51 -14.61 2.59
N GLU A 45 7.62 -15.17 3.06
CA GLU A 45 8.14 -14.97 4.42
C GLU A 45 8.51 -13.50 4.64
N SER A 46 9.16 -12.86 3.67
CA SER A 46 9.51 -11.44 3.74
C SER A 46 8.27 -10.55 3.82
N CYS A 47 7.22 -10.84 3.04
CA CYS A 47 5.95 -10.11 3.08
C CYS A 47 5.25 -10.24 4.44
N ILE A 48 5.26 -11.43 5.03
CA ILE A 48 4.73 -11.68 6.37
C ILE A 48 5.52 -10.91 7.43
N GLN A 49 6.86 -10.94 7.36
CA GLN A 49 7.70 -10.21 8.31
C GLN A 49 7.43 -8.71 8.22
N ALA A 50 7.26 -8.15 7.02
CA ALA A 50 6.90 -6.75 6.83
C ALA A 50 5.54 -6.41 7.45
N LEU A 51 4.54 -7.28 7.27
CA LEU A 51 3.21 -7.11 7.83
C LEU A 51 3.25 -7.09 9.37
N LEU A 52 3.95 -8.04 9.98
CA LEU A 52 4.08 -8.15 11.43
C LEU A 52 4.94 -7.03 12.01
N ALA A 53 6.00 -6.61 11.31
CA ALA A 53 6.81 -5.47 11.72
C ALA A 53 5.98 -4.17 11.72
N LEU A 54 5.14 -3.97 10.70
CA LEU A 54 4.22 -2.83 10.65
C LEU A 54 3.15 -2.91 11.76
N ASP A 55 2.63 -4.11 12.05
CA ASP A 55 1.69 -4.33 13.15
C ASP A 55 2.29 -3.90 14.49
N SER A 56 3.51 -4.36 14.79
CA SER A 56 4.24 -4.00 16.02
C SER A 56 4.54 -2.51 16.08
N PHE A 57 4.99 -1.90 14.98
CA PHE A 57 5.28 -0.47 14.93
C PHE A 57 4.04 0.39 15.27
N ILE A 58 2.86 0.00 14.78
CA ILE A 58 1.61 0.72 15.11
C ILE A 58 1.23 0.56 16.58
N GLU A 59 1.46 -0.60 17.19
CA GLU A 59 1.21 -0.78 18.62
C GLU A 59 2.19 0.03 19.49
N GLU A 60 3.45 0.20 19.05
CA GLU A 60 4.48 0.93 19.78
C GLU A 60 4.37 2.45 19.64
N GLU A 61 4.16 2.95 18.42
CA GLU A 61 4.22 4.39 18.09
C GLU A 61 2.84 5.02 17.85
N GLY A 62 1.78 4.20 17.85
CA GLY A 62 0.40 4.65 17.67
C GLY A 62 -0.17 5.43 18.87
N PRO A 63 -1.40 5.94 18.76
CA PRO A 63 -2.32 5.73 17.65
C PRO A 63 -2.07 6.67 16.46
N PHE A 64 -2.34 6.15 15.26
CA PHE A 64 -2.39 6.93 14.02
C PHE A 64 -3.85 7.16 13.62
N ASP A 65 -4.20 8.39 13.25
CA ASP A 65 -5.55 8.73 12.80
C ASP A 65 -5.82 8.26 11.37
N ALA A 66 -4.78 8.26 10.52
CA ALA A 66 -4.90 7.93 9.11
C ALA A 66 -3.57 7.42 8.53
N VAL A 67 -3.67 6.70 7.41
CA VAL A 67 -2.52 6.20 6.65
C VAL A 67 -2.45 6.82 5.26
N MET A 68 -1.26 7.23 4.84
CA MET A 68 -0.96 7.64 3.48
C MET A 68 0.12 6.72 2.93
N ALA A 69 -0.15 6.01 1.84
CA ALA A 69 0.75 4.97 1.39
C ALA A 69 0.89 4.91 -0.14
N PHE A 70 2.10 4.62 -0.61
CA PHE A 70 2.43 4.55 -2.04
C PHE A 70 2.79 3.11 -2.46
N SER A 71 2.29 2.66 -3.61
CA SER A 71 2.68 1.39 -4.26
C SER A 71 2.70 0.19 -3.29
N GLN A 72 3.88 -0.37 -2.98
CA GLN A 72 4.05 -1.49 -2.03
C GLN A 72 3.53 -1.15 -0.63
N GLY A 73 3.78 0.06 -0.13
CA GLY A 73 3.26 0.49 1.18
C GLY A 73 1.74 0.50 1.23
N ALA A 74 1.05 0.77 0.11
CA ALA A 74 -0.41 0.75 0.07
C ALA A 74 -0.95 -0.69 0.13
N ALA A 75 -0.30 -1.63 -0.57
CA ALA A 75 -0.63 -3.04 -0.45
C ALA A 75 -0.40 -3.54 0.99
N LEU A 76 0.71 -3.13 1.62
CA LEU A 76 1.04 -3.50 2.99
C LEU A 76 0.05 -2.94 4.02
N ALA A 77 -0.27 -1.64 3.95
CA ALA A 77 -1.26 -1.01 4.83
C ALA A 77 -2.64 -1.65 4.71
N SER A 78 -3.12 -1.87 3.48
CA SER A 78 -4.42 -2.51 3.27
C SER A 78 -4.44 -3.96 3.75
N SER A 79 -3.35 -4.70 3.57
CA SER A 79 -3.20 -6.07 4.09
C SER A 79 -3.22 -6.10 5.62
N LEU A 80 -2.58 -5.12 6.28
CA LEU A 80 -2.59 -4.99 7.73
C LEU A 80 -3.99 -4.72 8.27
N MET A 81 -4.73 -3.82 7.63
CA MET A 81 -6.11 -3.51 8.02
C MET A 81 -7.00 -4.76 7.96
N ILE A 82 -6.85 -5.56 6.90
CA ILE A 82 -7.57 -6.83 6.75
C ILE A 82 -7.12 -7.85 7.80
N TYR A 83 -5.83 -7.91 8.08
CA TYR A 83 -5.25 -8.81 9.09
C TYR A 83 -5.83 -8.50 10.48
N ARG A 84 -5.82 -7.24 10.90
CA ARG A 84 -6.36 -6.83 12.20
C ARG A 84 -7.87 -7.02 12.28
N LEU A 85 -8.60 -6.70 11.21
CA LEU A 85 -10.06 -6.92 11.16
C LEU A 85 -10.43 -8.39 11.34
N ARG A 86 -9.63 -9.31 10.80
CA ARG A 86 -9.87 -10.76 10.98
C ARG A 86 -9.41 -11.26 12.34
N LYS A 87 -8.32 -10.71 12.88
CA LYS A 87 -7.77 -11.08 14.18
C LYS A 87 -8.68 -10.65 15.33
N ASP A 88 -9.24 -9.44 15.24
CA ASP A 88 -10.11 -8.86 16.26
C ASP A 88 -11.18 -7.94 15.63
N PRO A 89 -12.28 -8.52 15.10
CA PRO A 89 -13.32 -7.75 14.43
C PRO A 89 -14.09 -6.83 15.38
N GLU A 90 -14.22 -7.18 16.65
CA GLU A 90 -14.93 -6.35 17.63
C GLU A 90 -14.13 -5.08 17.96
N ARG A 91 -12.81 -5.21 18.14
CA ARG A 91 -11.92 -4.05 18.31
C ARG A 91 -11.94 -3.16 17.07
N GLU A 92 -11.79 -3.71 15.87
CA GLU A 92 -11.75 -2.91 14.65
C GLU A 92 -13.09 -2.23 14.33
N SER A 93 -14.22 -2.79 14.79
CA SER A 93 -15.53 -2.15 14.65
C SER A 93 -15.73 -0.96 15.60
N THR A 94 -15.07 -0.96 16.76
CA THR A 94 -15.24 0.07 17.80
C THR A 94 -14.13 1.11 17.79
N SER A 95 -12.91 0.68 17.48
CA SER A 95 -11.70 1.50 17.44
C SER A 95 -10.81 1.02 16.28
N PRO A 96 -11.15 1.37 15.02
CA PRO A 96 -10.40 0.93 13.85
C PRO A 96 -8.95 1.42 13.89
N THR A 97 -8.04 0.61 13.35
CA THR A 97 -6.60 0.92 13.30
C THR A 97 -6.31 2.26 12.60
N PHE A 98 -7.09 2.58 11.56
CA PHE A 98 -7.07 3.90 10.93
C PHE A 98 -8.50 4.39 10.75
N ARG A 99 -8.71 5.70 10.81
CA ARG A 99 -10.03 6.33 10.55
C ARG A 99 -10.21 6.71 9.08
N SER A 100 -9.11 6.83 8.34
CA SER A 100 -9.12 7.04 6.89
C SER A 100 -7.80 6.59 6.25
N ALA A 101 -7.82 6.32 4.95
CA ALA A 101 -6.61 5.97 4.19
C ALA A 101 -6.52 6.73 2.86
N VAL A 102 -5.30 7.08 2.45
CA VAL A 102 -4.99 7.63 1.13
C VAL A 102 -3.95 6.75 0.45
N PHE A 103 -4.29 6.17 -0.69
CA PHE A 103 -3.45 5.26 -1.44
C PHE A 103 -3.03 5.86 -2.77
N PHE A 104 -1.73 5.96 -3.00
CA PHE A 104 -1.13 6.45 -4.23
C PHE A 104 -0.57 5.28 -5.03
N SER A 105 -1.09 5.06 -6.24
CA SER A 105 -0.62 3.97 -7.13
C SER A 105 -0.49 2.61 -6.42
N GLY A 106 -1.39 2.32 -5.48
CA GLY A 106 -1.36 1.12 -4.65
C GLY A 106 -1.76 -0.15 -5.38
N GLY A 107 -1.07 -1.24 -5.07
CA GLY A 107 -1.49 -2.59 -5.49
C GLY A 107 -2.65 -3.13 -4.65
N PRO A 108 -3.27 -4.24 -5.08
CA PRO A 108 -4.28 -4.93 -4.29
C PRO A 108 -3.67 -5.52 -3.00
N PRO A 109 -4.45 -5.66 -1.91
CA PRO A 109 -3.97 -6.28 -0.69
C PRO A 109 -3.69 -7.78 -0.91
N GLU A 110 -2.73 -8.26 -0.13
CA GLU A 110 -2.48 -9.69 0.03
C GLU A 110 -3.41 -10.25 1.10
N ASP A 111 -3.77 -11.52 0.94
CA ASP A 111 -4.64 -12.21 1.87
C ASP A 111 -3.86 -12.67 3.11
N PRO A 112 -4.07 -12.09 4.30
CA PRO A 112 -3.35 -12.49 5.51
C PRO A 112 -3.92 -13.75 6.16
N SER A 113 -4.88 -14.46 5.53
CA SER A 113 -5.50 -15.65 6.14
C SER A 113 -4.51 -16.79 6.37
N ASP A 114 -3.45 -16.85 5.57
CA ASP A 114 -2.58 -18.02 5.53
C ASP A 114 -1.11 -17.67 5.65
N ILE A 115 -0.81 -16.81 6.64
CA ILE A 115 0.54 -16.45 7.08
C ILE A 115 1.40 -17.71 7.37
N THR A 116 0.78 -18.84 7.70
CA THR A 116 1.45 -20.12 7.96
C THR A 116 1.67 -21.03 6.75
N SER A 117 0.90 -20.90 5.66
CA SER A 117 1.05 -21.80 4.49
C SER A 117 2.13 -21.37 3.50
N GLY A 118 2.60 -20.11 3.58
CA GLY A 118 3.48 -19.52 2.57
C GLY A 118 2.80 -19.25 1.22
N SER A 119 1.48 -19.41 1.11
CA SER A 119 0.72 -19.15 -0.11
C SER A 119 0.32 -17.68 -0.21
N ARG A 120 0.83 -16.97 -1.22
CA ARG A 120 0.43 -15.59 -1.52
C ARG A 120 -0.80 -15.57 -2.40
N ARG A 121 -1.95 -15.21 -1.81
CA ARG A 121 -3.17 -14.91 -2.55
C ARG A 121 -3.38 -13.40 -2.58
N VAL A 122 -3.37 -12.83 -3.78
CA VAL A 122 -3.81 -11.45 -3.99
C VAL A 122 -5.34 -11.41 -3.96
N MET A 123 -5.90 -10.50 -3.18
CA MET A 123 -7.35 -10.37 -3.06
C MET A 123 -7.90 -9.58 -4.25
N ASN A 124 -9.20 -9.73 -4.56
CA ASN A 124 -9.92 -8.88 -5.53
C ASN A 124 -11.40 -8.70 -5.12
N TYR A 125 -12.02 -7.59 -5.52
CA TYR A 125 -13.42 -7.29 -5.20
C TYR A 125 -14.39 -8.40 -5.63
N GLN A 126 -14.18 -9.00 -6.80
CA GLN A 126 -15.09 -10.02 -7.34
C GLN A 126 -15.12 -11.27 -6.45
N ALA A 127 -13.99 -11.64 -5.87
CA ALA A 127 -13.86 -12.82 -5.01
C ALA A 127 -14.12 -12.54 -3.53
N ASN A 128 -13.93 -11.30 -3.07
CA ASN A 128 -13.89 -10.98 -1.64
C ASN A 128 -14.88 -9.90 -1.18
N GLY A 129 -15.48 -9.15 -2.10
CA GLY A 129 -16.34 -8.01 -1.78
C GLY A 129 -15.57 -6.85 -1.15
N GLU A 130 -16.31 -5.95 -0.49
CA GLU A 130 -15.77 -4.84 0.28
C GLU A 130 -15.44 -5.31 1.70
N ILE A 131 -14.17 -5.24 2.09
CA ILE A 131 -13.68 -5.66 3.41
C ILE A 131 -13.31 -4.43 4.27
N ILE A 132 -12.64 -3.44 3.68
CA ILE A 132 -12.19 -2.24 4.38
C ILE A 132 -13.33 -1.22 4.40
N GLY A 133 -13.97 -1.06 5.56
CA GLY A 133 -15.15 -0.17 5.72
C GLY A 133 -14.84 1.29 6.07
N ILE A 134 -13.56 1.66 6.21
CA ILE A 134 -13.19 3.05 6.50
C ILE A 134 -13.13 3.89 5.21
N PRO A 135 -13.31 5.22 5.28
CA PRO A 135 -13.12 6.09 4.14
C PRO A 135 -11.72 5.93 3.53
N THR A 136 -11.66 5.61 2.23
CA THR A 136 -10.42 5.49 1.47
C THR A 136 -10.42 6.39 0.25
N VAL A 137 -9.28 7.01 -0.04
CA VAL A 137 -9.03 7.77 -1.26
C VAL A 137 -7.94 7.06 -2.04
N HIS A 138 -8.19 6.82 -3.32
CA HIS A 138 -7.24 6.17 -4.21
C HIS A 138 -6.87 7.14 -5.33
N ILE A 139 -5.56 7.37 -5.52
CA ILE A 139 -5.00 8.27 -6.53
C ILE A 139 -4.08 7.45 -7.42
N TRP A 140 -4.37 7.40 -8.71
CA TRP A 140 -3.58 6.61 -9.67
C TRP A 140 -3.57 7.24 -11.06
N GLU A 141 -2.56 6.88 -11.85
CA GLU A 141 -2.51 7.23 -13.27
C GLU A 141 -3.43 6.31 -14.08
N LYS A 142 -4.09 6.84 -15.11
CA LYS A 142 -4.96 6.08 -16.01
C LYS A 142 -4.15 5.12 -16.91
N ASN A 143 -3.66 4.04 -16.31
CA ASN A 143 -3.08 2.89 -16.98
C ASN A 143 -4.04 1.68 -16.85
N PRO A 144 -4.32 0.93 -17.93
CA PRO A 144 -5.23 -0.22 -17.90
C PRO A 144 -4.86 -1.27 -16.83
N PHE A 145 -3.59 -1.48 -16.53
CA PHE A 145 -3.14 -2.47 -15.54
C PHE A 145 -3.48 -2.07 -14.09
N MET A 146 -3.36 -0.78 -13.76
CA MET A 146 -3.62 -0.24 -12.42
C MET A 146 -5.11 -0.09 -12.11
N THR A 147 -5.93 0.05 -13.16
CA THR A 147 -7.38 0.31 -13.05
C THR A 147 -8.15 -0.92 -12.53
N VAL A 148 -7.65 -2.14 -12.74
CA VAL A 148 -8.34 -3.38 -12.32
C VAL A 148 -8.17 -3.66 -10.83
N ALA A 149 -6.98 -3.40 -10.28
CA ALA A 149 -6.68 -3.62 -8.87
C ALA A 149 -7.51 -2.72 -7.93
N MET A 150 -7.89 -1.53 -8.37
CA MET A 150 -8.49 -0.50 -7.52
C MET A 150 -10.03 -0.45 -7.52
N LYS A 151 -10.72 -1.35 -8.23
CA LYS A 151 -12.18 -1.54 -8.10
C LYS A 151 -12.61 -2.04 -6.70
N PHE A 152 -11.69 -2.06 -5.75
CA PHE A 152 -11.81 -2.70 -4.45
C PHE A 152 -12.64 -1.95 -3.42
N GLN A 153 -12.77 -0.63 -3.50
CA GLN A 153 -12.89 0.11 -2.24
C GLN A 153 -13.99 1.14 -2.06
N VAL A 154 -14.72 1.62 -3.08
CA VAL A 154 -15.94 2.45 -2.92
C VAL A 154 -16.55 2.81 -4.29
N PRO A 155 -17.78 3.35 -4.37
CA PRO A 155 -18.28 3.99 -5.59
C PRO A 155 -17.32 5.10 -6.03
N GLU A 156 -16.94 5.13 -7.32
CA GLU A 156 -15.97 6.07 -7.89
C GLU A 156 -16.20 7.53 -7.46
N ILE A 157 -15.32 8.08 -6.60
CA ILE A 157 -15.05 9.52 -6.59
C ILE A 157 -13.88 9.75 -7.53
N ARG A 158 -14.18 9.89 -8.84
CA ARG A 158 -13.19 10.26 -9.85
C ARG A 158 -12.80 11.73 -9.70
N LEU A 159 -11.71 12.01 -8.99
CA LEU A 159 -11.02 13.30 -9.13
C LEU A 159 -10.17 13.26 -10.41
N ARG A 160 -10.79 13.70 -11.51
CA ARG A 160 -10.13 13.86 -12.80
C ARG A 160 -9.29 15.13 -12.75
N LEU A 161 -7.99 15.02 -12.48
CA LEU A 161 -7.05 16.10 -12.78
C LEU A 161 -6.96 16.20 -14.30
N GLN A 162 -7.82 17.02 -14.91
CA GLN A 162 -7.65 17.41 -16.30
C GLN A 162 -6.42 18.30 -16.35
N GLY A 163 -5.30 17.75 -16.81
CA GLY A 163 -4.19 18.55 -17.29
C GLY A 163 -4.73 19.47 -18.39
N ARG A 164 -4.70 20.78 -18.15
CA ARG A 164 -4.91 21.76 -19.22
C ARG A 164 -3.74 21.59 -20.18
N SER A 165 -4.01 21.01 -21.35
CA SER A 165 -3.17 21.25 -22.51
C SER A 165 -3.31 22.74 -22.86
N SER A 166 -2.22 23.48 -22.70
CA SER A 166 -2.00 24.77 -23.35
C SER A 166 -1.64 24.55 -24.81
#